data_AF-A0A919UZT6-F1
#
_entry.id   AF-A0A919UZT6-F1
#
_cell.length_a   1.000
_cell.length_b   1.000
_cell.length_c   1.000
_cell.angle_alpha   90.00
_cell.angle_beta   90.00
_cell.angle_gamma   90.00
#
_symmetry.space_group_name_H-M   'P 1'
#
loop_
_entity.id
_entity.type
_entity.pdbx_description
1 polymer ?
#
loop_
_entity_poly.entity_id
_entity_poly.type
_entity_poly.pdbx_seq_one_letter_code
_entity_poly.pdbx_strand_id
1 'polypeptide(L)'
;MSAALIFVCSNDVGPYLNALAYLSDKHNISDFKFVFVTGAMIEGPQTSFVETIVLALEDLASGTYEKRCVEIDARTAGQYATLAANLKSNSRSTEVVSLDELPDLLAKQVAETGRAKLFVDVTGLPKILMARVLLVCLVGGFHVYAFELRHRVDREFPERSLYFAMPPGAFDYPPLARDLAVHNSVRQLINVRRVLWITAMVSLVGVVCFATLLLIDSSNTVLAVVGLAANIIGIASGALQALATRSGP
;
A
#
# COMPACT_ATOMS: atom_id res chain seq x y z
N MET A 1 14.50 -14.89 -0.17
CA MET A 1 14.57 -13.90 0.91
C MET A 1 13.25 -13.14 0.94
N SER A 2 12.72 -12.78 2.11
CA SER A 2 11.55 -11.90 2.22
C SER A 2 12.01 -10.47 2.35
N ALA A 3 11.25 -9.53 1.80
CA ALA A 3 11.58 -8.11 1.82
C ALA A 3 10.34 -7.28 2.20
N ALA A 4 10.57 -6.07 2.69
CA ALA A 4 9.52 -5.13 3.01
C ALA A 4 9.74 -3.76 2.34
N LEU A 5 8.67 -3.22 1.77
CA LEU A 5 8.58 -1.83 1.34
C LEU A 5 7.98 -1.02 2.48
N ILE A 6 8.74 -0.07 3.02
CA ILE A 6 8.31 0.82 4.10
C ILE A 6 7.99 2.18 3.49
N PHE A 7 6.72 2.53 3.46
CA PHE A 7 6.30 3.82 2.91
C PHE A 7 6.48 4.92 3.93
N VAL A 8 7.26 5.93 3.57
CA VAL A 8 7.68 7.02 4.44
C VAL A 8 7.01 8.33 4.01
N CYS A 9 6.64 9.17 4.97
CA CYS A 9 6.06 10.50 4.70
C CYS A 9 6.35 11.53 5.82
N SER A 10 7.02 11.14 6.89
CA SER A 10 7.33 11.99 8.04
C SER A 10 8.77 11.74 8.50
N ASN A 11 9.36 12.73 9.17
CA ASN A 11 10.67 12.58 9.82
C ASN A 11 10.57 11.94 11.22
N ASP A 12 9.36 11.65 11.71
CA ASP A 12 9.15 10.96 12.98
C ASP A 12 9.52 9.49 12.83
N VAL A 13 10.63 9.06 13.44
CA VAL A 13 11.16 7.70 13.28
C VAL A 13 10.36 6.64 14.02
N GLY A 14 9.64 7.00 15.08
CA GLY A 14 9.00 6.04 16.00
C GLY A 14 8.10 5.00 15.33
N PRO A 15 7.13 5.41 14.48
CA PRO A 15 6.27 4.47 13.76
C PRO A 15 7.05 3.47 12.88
N TYR A 16 8.13 3.92 12.25
CA TYR A 16 8.95 3.07 11.39
C TYR A 16 9.81 2.09 12.20
N LEU A 17 10.33 2.50 13.35
CA LEU A 17 11.04 1.61 14.27
C LEU A 17 10.15 0.43 14.69
N ASN A 18 8.88 0.70 15.00
CA ASN A 18 7.90 -0.32 15.36
C ASN A 18 7.64 -1.32 14.23
N ALA A 19 7.39 -0.81 13.02
CA ALA A 19 7.17 -1.66 11.86
C ALA A 19 8.40 -2.54 11.56
N LEU A 20 9.60 -1.95 11.54
CA LEU A 20 10.85 -2.67 11.27
C LEU A 20 11.13 -3.75 12.33
N ALA A 21 10.99 -3.40 13.62
CA ALA A 21 11.23 -4.32 14.72
C ALA A 21 10.24 -5.51 14.69
N TYR A 22 8.96 -5.23 14.46
CA TYR A 22 7.94 -6.28 14.33
C TYR A 22 8.20 -7.20 13.14
N LEU A 23 8.46 -6.64 11.96
CA LEU A 23 8.73 -7.40 10.73
C LEU A 23 10.00 -8.25 10.85
N SER A 24 11.03 -7.73 11.52
CA SER A 24 12.25 -8.48 11.78
C SER A 24 12.00 -9.64 12.75
N ASP A 25 11.36 -9.38 13.90
CA ASP A 25 11.12 -10.38 14.96
C ASP A 25 10.11 -11.46 14.57
N LYS A 26 9.00 -11.10 13.91
CA LYS A 26 7.91 -12.04 13.60
C LYS A 26 7.99 -12.66 12.22
N HIS A 27 8.58 -11.96 11.26
CA HIS A 27 8.62 -12.39 9.85
C HIS A 27 10.04 -12.65 9.32
N ASN A 28 11.08 -12.48 10.16
CA ASN A 28 12.49 -12.67 9.79
C ASN A 28 12.87 -11.86 8.54
N ILE A 29 12.33 -10.65 8.42
CA ILE A 29 12.66 -9.73 7.34
C ILE A 29 13.93 -8.95 7.71
N SER A 30 14.88 -8.92 6.79
CA SER A 30 16.15 -8.19 6.92
C SER A 30 16.48 -7.31 5.71
N ASP A 31 15.66 -7.37 4.66
CA ASP A 31 15.75 -6.51 3.48
C ASP A 31 14.60 -5.51 3.49
N PHE A 32 14.92 -4.23 3.70
CA PHE A 32 13.97 -3.14 3.83
C PHE A 32 14.29 -2.09 2.77
N LYS A 33 13.27 -1.68 2.00
CA LYS A 33 13.36 -0.57 1.05
C LYS A 33 12.40 0.53 1.48
N PHE A 34 12.92 1.73 1.66
CA PHE A 34 12.13 2.89 2.05
C PHE A 34 11.63 3.61 0.80
N VAL A 35 10.32 3.85 0.74
CA VAL A 35 9.66 4.44 -0.44
C VAL A 35 8.96 5.73 -0.04
N PHE A 36 9.37 6.84 -0.63
CA PHE A 36 8.67 8.12 -0.52
C PHE A 36 7.79 8.33 -1.75
N VAL A 37 6.50 8.59 -1.53
CA VAL A 37 5.54 8.80 -2.62
C VAL A 37 5.31 10.29 -2.86
N THR A 38 5.70 10.78 -4.04
CA THR A 38 5.48 12.18 -4.47
C THR A 38 4.08 12.39 -5.06
N GLY A 39 3.57 13.63 -4.97
CA GLY A 39 2.30 14.03 -5.61
C GLY A 39 1.09 14.16 -4.67
N ALA A 40 1.26 14.03 -3.35
CA ALA A 40 0.18 14.25 -2.36
C ALA A 40 0.51 15.26 -1.24
N MET A 41 1.78 15.63 -1.05
CA MET A 41 2.29 16.60 -0.05
C MET A 41 3.53 17.33 -0.62
N ILE A 42 3.86 18.51 -0.07
CA ILE A 42 4.86 19.47 -0.58
C ILE A 42 6.29 19.18 -0.08
N GLU A 43 6.46 18.51 1.06
CA GLU A 43 7.78 18.21 1.64
C GLU A 43 7.96 16.70 1.84
N GLY A 44 9.03 16.15 1.27
CA GLY A 44 9.42 14.76 1.48
C GLY A 44 10.33 14.57 2.69
N PRO A 45 10.54 13.32 3.14
CA PRO A 45 11.50 13.03 4.20
C PRO A 45 12.89 13.43 3.74
N GLN A 46 13.74 13.80 4.69
CA GLN A 46 15.12 14.18 4.40
C GLN A 46 15.86 13.02 3.73
N THR A 47 16.86 13.33 2.88
CA THR A 47 17.69 12.31 2.24
C THR A 47 18.45 11.44 3.24
N SER A 48 18.73 11.97 4.44
CA SER A 48 19.34 11.28 5.59
C SER A 48 18.34 10.53 6.48
N PHE A 49 17.09 10.35 6.04
CA PHE A 49 16.06 9.72 6.85
C PHE A 49 16.43 8.29 7.30
N VAL A 50 16.99 7.48 6.40
CA VAL A 50 17.45 6.13 6.72
C VAL A 50 18.59 6.16 7.76
N GLU A 51 19.51 7.13 7.65
CA GLU A 51 20.58 7.32 8.64
C GLU A 51 20.00 7.68 10.01
N THR A 52 18.93 8.47 10.05
CA THR A 52 18.25 8.84 11.29
C THR A 52 17.57 7.64 11.96
N ILE A 53 16.95 6.75 11.17
CA ILE A 53 16.42 5.46 11.68
C ILE A 53 17.55 4.61 12.26
N VAL A 54 18.66 4.50 11.53
CA VAL A 54 19.82 3.71 11.94
C VAL A 54 20.37 4.24 13.26
N LEU A 55 20.58 5.55 13.39
CA LEU A 55 21.05 6.17 14.63
C LEU A 55 20.08 5.90 15.79
N ALA A 56 18.77 6.01 15.56
CA ALA A 56 17.78 5.71 16.60
C ALA A 56 17.81 4.24 17.07
N LEU A 57 18.08 3.29 16.16
CA LEU A 57 18.27 1.89 16.51
C LEU A 57 19.57 1.64 17.30
N GLU A 58 20.65 2.35 16.96
CA GLU A 58 21.91 2.28 17.69
C GLU A 58 21.80 2.89 19.10
N ASP A 59 21.11 4.02 19.20
CA ASP A 59 20.76 4.65 20.48
C ASP A 59 19.98 3.64 21.33
N LEU A 60 18.93 3.01 20.78
CA LEU A 60 18.13 2.01 21.49
C LEU A 60 18.96 0.80 21.91
N ALA A 61 19.86 0.32 21.06
CA ALA A 61 20.78 -0.77 21.39
C ALA A 61 21.74 -0.40 22.54
N SER A 62 22.06 0.88 22.70
CA SER A 62 22.89 1.41 23.79
C SER A 62 22.11 1.75 25.07
N GLY A 63 20.79 1.55 25.09
CA GLY A 63 19.94 1.93 26.23
C GLY A 63 19.59 3.42 26.26
N THR A 64 19.55 4.07 25.09
CA THR A 64 19.13 5.47 24.96
C THR A 64 18.04 5.66 23.90
N TYR A 65 17.14 6.61 24.11
CA TYR A 65 16.15 6.99 23.08
C TYR A 65 15.75 8.45 23.24
N GLU A 66 15.85 9.23 22.16
CA GLU A 66 15.63 10.68 22.17
C GLU A 66 16.40 11.39 23.31
N LYS A 67 17.68 11.01 23.48
CA LYS A 67 18.60 11.54 24.51
C LYS A 67 18.23 11.22 25.97
N ARG A 68 17.32 10.26 26.21
CA ARG A 68 17.01 9.74 27.55
C ARG A 68 17.61 8.35 27.73
N CYS A 69 18.02 8.03 28.96
CA CYS A 69 18.34 6.65 29.33
C CYS A 69 17.05 5.85 29.45
N VAL A 70 17.04 4.67 28.84
CA VAL A 70 15.89 3.75 28.84
C VAL A 70 16.36 2.37 29.26
N GLU A 71 15.57 1.72 30.11
CA GLU A 71 15.87 0.37 30.58
C GLU A 71 15.47 -0.63 29.49
N ILE A 72 16.46 -1.24 28.86
CA ILE A 72 16.29 -2.24 27.80
C ILE A 72 17.10 -3.47 28.19
N ASP A 73 16.48 -4.65 28.14
CA ASP A 73 17.18 -5.89 28.42
C ASP A 73 18.17 -6.25 27.29
N ALA A 74 19.18 -7.05 27.62
CA ALA A 74 20.26 -7.38 26.70
C ALA A 74 19.78 -8.07 25.41
N ARG A 75 18.67 -8.83 25.45
CA ARG A 75 18.13 -9.49 24.27
C ARG A 75 17.52 -8.46 23.33
N THR A 76 16.66 -7.58 23.83
CA THR A 76 16.05 -6.52 23.01
C THR A 76 17.11 -5.56 22.47
N ALA A 77 18.09 -5.17 23.27
CA ALA A 77 19.24 -4.37 22.81
C ALA A 77 19.98 -5.05 21.64
N GLY A 78 20.21 -6.36 21.73
CA GLY A 78 20.82 -7.16 20.65
C GLY A 78 19.97 -7.22 19.38
N GLN A 79 18.64 -7.24 19.50
CA GLN A 79 17.72 -7.19 18.35
C GLN A 79 17.81 -5.84 17.62
N TYR A 80 17.82 -4.73 18.36
CA TYR A 80 18.01 -3.40 17.76
C TYR A 80 19.38 -3.25 17.10
N ALA A 81 20.45 -3.73 17.75
CA ALA A 81 21.79 -3.71 17.17
C ALA A 81 21.87 -4.50 15.85
N THR A 82 21.24 -5.68 15.80
CA THR A 82 21.18 -6.52 14.60
C THR A 82 20.42 -5.82 13.48
N LEU A 83 19.28 -5.19 13.81
CA LEU A 83 18.48 -4.45 12.84
C LEU A 83 19.23 -3.24 12.29
N ALA A 84 19.93 -2.49 13.14
CA ALA A 84 20.80 -1.37 12.74
C ALA A 84 21.90 -1.84 11.77
N ALA A 85 22.59 -2.95 12.10
CA ALA A 85 23.64 -3.52 11.27
C ALA A 85 23.11 -3.96 9.89
N ASN A 86 21.95 -4.64 9.86
CA ASN A 86 21.31 -5.05 8.61
C ASN A 86 20.92 -3.85 7.74
N LEU A 87 20.37 -2.80 8.36
CA LEU A 87 20.06 -1.58 7.62
C LEU A 87 21.32 -0.91 7.10
N LYS A 88 22.41 -0.83 7.87
CA LYS A 88 23.68 -0.28 7.38
C LYS A 88 24.27 -1.06 6.20
N SER A 89 24.15 -2.40 6.22
CA SER A 89 24.72 -3.25 5.16
C SER A 89 23.89 -3.28 3.89
N ASN A 90 22.56 -3.21 4.03
CA ASN A 90 21.62 -3.49 2.93
C ASN A 90 20.87 -2.25 2.44
N SER A 91 20.73 -1.22 3.26
CA SER A 91 19.86 -0.10 2.91
C SER A 91 20.47 0.77 1.84
N ARG A 92 19.74 0.87 0.74
CA ARG A 92 19.90 1.90 -0.27
C ARG A 92 19.10 3.12 0.19
N SER A 93 19.50 4.30 -0.26
CA SER A 93 18.80 5.57 -0.07
C SER A 93 17.29 5.42 -0.26
N THR A 94 16.50 6.26 0.41
CA THR A 94 15.05 6.37 0.20
C THR A 94 14.75 6.51 -1.30
N GLU A 95 13.93 5.60 -1.84
CA GLU A 95 13.49 5.64 -3.23
C GLU A 95 12.31 6.60 -3.34
N VAL A 96 12.43 7.61 -4.21
CA VAL A 96 11.39 8.61 -4.44
C VAL A 96 10.62 8.19 -5.69
N VAL A 97 9.32 7.96 -5.54
CA VAL A 97 8.45 7.46 -6.62
C VAL A 97 7.17 8.26 -6.66
N SER A 98 6.69 8.65 -7.84
CA SER A 98 5.37 9.29 -7.94
C SER A 98 4.24 8.28 -7.73
N LEU A 99 3.07 8.74 -7.31
CA LEU A 99 1.92 7.85 -7.15
C LEU A 99 1.56 7.08 -8.43
N ASP A 100 1.78 7.70 -9.60
CA ASP A 100 1.48 7.11 -10.91
C ASP A 100 2.49 6.02 -11.31
N GLU A 101 3.74 6.12 -10.85
CA GLU A 101 4.82 5.14 -11.09
C GLU A 101 4.85 4.01 -10.05
N LEU A 102 4.05 4.12 -8.99
CA LEU A 102 3.98 3.12 -7.93
C LEU A 102 3.64 1.70 -8.44
N PRO A 103 2.73 1.49 -9.42
CA PRO A 103 2.48 0.16 -9.98
C PRO A 103 3.74 -0.47 -10.59
N ASP A 104 4.57 0.33 -11.27
CA ASP A 104 5.79 -0.15 -11.92
C ASP A 104 6.88 -0.50 -10.91
N LEU A 105 7.01 0.31 -9.86
CA LEU A 105 7.86 -0.02 -8.71
C LEU A 105 7.44 -1.37 -8.11
N LEU A 106 6.14 -1.54 -7.80
CA LEU A 106 5.63 -2.78 -7.21
C LEU A 106 5.87 -3.98 -8.13
N ALA A 107 5.70 -3.83 -9.44
CA ALA A 107 5.98 -4.88 -10.42
C ALA A 107 7.47 -5.28 -10.43
N LYS A 108 8.38 -4.31 -10.39
CA LYS A 108 9.82 -4.55 -10.29
C LYS A 108 10.18 -5.29 -8.99
N GLN A 109 9.63 -4.87 -7.86
CA GLN A 109 9.88 -5.51 -6.56
C GLN A 109 9.34 -6.96 -6.53
N VAL A 110 8.21 -7.23 -7.20
CA VAL A 110 7.71 -8.60 -7.36
C VAL A 110 8.66 -9.45 -8.19
N ALA A 111 9.23 -8.90 -9.26
CA ALA A 111 10.18 -9.65 -10.09
C ALA A 111 11.45 -10.02 -9.32
N GLU A 112 11.90 -9.16 -8.39
CA GLU A 112 13.08 -9.38 -7.56
C GLU A 112 12.83 -10.35 -6.38
N THR A 113 11.75 -10.16 -5.62
CA THR A 113 11.52 -10.87 -4.34
C THR A 113 10.48 -11.99 -4.44
N GLY A 114 9.55 -11.88 -5.39
CA GLY A 114 8.33 -12.67 -5.47
C GLY A 114 7.21 -12.11 -4.59
N ARG A 115 5.99 -12.05 -5.13
CA ARG A 115 4.84 -11.39 -4.50
C ARG A 115 4.52 -11.88 -3.09
N ALA A 116 4.53 -13.19 -2.85
CA ALA A 116 4.18 -13.77 -1.54
C ALA A 116 5.20 -13.47 -0.44
N LYS A 117 6.38 -12.95 -0.80
CA LYS A 117 7.50 -12.65 0.10
C LYS A 117 7.73 -11.15 0.25
N LEU A 118 6.89 -10.32 -0.38
CA LEU A 118 6.95 -8.87 -0.32
C LEU A 118 5.89 -8.33 0.64
N PHE A 119 6.34 -7.65 1.68
CA PHE A 119 5.49 -6.97 2.65
C PHE A 119 5.43 -5.48 2.28
N VAL A 120 4.25 -4.88 2.40
CA VAL A 120 4.05 -3.45 2.14
C VAL A 120 3.53 -2.80 3.41
N ASP A 121 4.35 -1.95 4.04
CA ASP A 121 3.98 -1.21 5.24
C ASP A 121 3.60 0.23 4.89
N VAL A 122 2.43 0.68 5.33
CA VAL A 122 1.90 2.04 5.08
C VAL A 122 1.73 2.86 6.36
N THR A 123 2.34 2.42 7.46
CA THR A 123 2.14 3.00 8.81
C THR A 123 2.38 4.50 8.85
N GLY A 124 3.45 4.97 8.21
CA GLY A 124 3.86 6.38 8.24
C GLY A 124 3.07 7.30 7.32
N LEU A 125 2.11 6.79 6.54
CA LEU A 125 1.42 7.57 5.52
C LEU A 125 0.21 8.35 6.09
N PRO A 126 0.01 9.62 5.68
CA PRO A 126 -1.24 10.34 5.94
C PRO A 126 -2.44 9.58 5.36
N LYS A 127 -3.58 9.61 6.05
CA LYS A 127 -4.78 8.82 5.70
C LYS A 127 -5.16 8.84 4.21
N ILE A 128 -5.10 10.02 3.57
CA ILE A 128 -5.44 10.17 2.15
C ILE A 128 -4.43 9.44 1.26
N LEU A 129 -3.13 9.61 1.51
CA LEU A 129 -2.07 8.96 0.75
C LEU A 129 -2.03 7.46 1.03
N MET A 130 -2.21 7.06 2.30
CA MET A 130 -2.36 5.68 2.73
C MET A 130 -3.47 4.98 1.95
N ALA A 131 -4.66 5.60 1.83
CA ALA A 131 -5.77 5.04 1.06
C ALA A 131 -5.40 4.85 -0.43
N ARG A 132 -4.69 5.80 -1.03
CA ARG A 132 -4.25 5.69 -2.45
C ARG A 132 -3.23 4.58 -2.66
N VAL A 133 -2.20 4.52 -1.83
CA VAL A 133 -1.18 3.45 -1.86
C VAL A 133 -1.82 2.08 -1.62
N LEU A 134 -2.70 1.99 -0.62
CA LEU A 134 -3.47 0.80 -0.31
C LEU A 134 -4.27 0.32 -1.52
N LEU A 135 -4.98 1.21 -2.22
CA LEU A 135 -5.74 0.83 -3.43
C LEU A 135 -4.83 0.29 -4.54
N VAL A 136 -3.70 0.94 -4.82
CA VAL A 136 -2.74 0.48 -5.83
C VAL A 136 -2.20 -0.91 -5.46
N CYS A 137 -1.79 -1.11 -4.21
CA CYS A 137 -1.29 -2.38 -3.71
C CYS A 137 -2.36 -3.48 -3.72
N LEU A 138 -3.59 -3.19 -3.29
CA LEU A 138 -4.65 -4.20 -3.26
C LEU A 138 -5.09 -4.62 -4.67
N VAL A 139 -5.13 -3.68 -5.62
CA VAL A 139 -5.34 -3.99 -7.05
C VAL A 139 -4.24 -4.89 -7.60
N GLY A 140 -2.99 -4.68 -7.16
CA GLY A 140 -1.86 -5.55 -7.50
C GLY A 140 -1.82 -6.90 -6.78
N GLY A 141 -2.78 -7.15 -5.88
CA GLY A 141 -2.84 -8.38 -5.08
C GLY A 141 -1.79 -8.46 -3.97
N PHE A 142 -1.34 -7.31 -3.45
CA PHE A 142 -0.35 -7.24 -2.39
C PHE A 142 -1.00 -7.25 -1.00
N HIS A 143 -0.29 -7.83 -0.02
CA HIS A 143 -0.65 -7.70 1.38
C HIS A 143 -0.06 -6.40 1.93
N VAL A 144 -0.96 -5.50 2.33
CA VAL A 144 -0.61 -4.20 2.92
C VAL A 144 -0.85 -4.26 4.42
N TYR A 145 0.07 -3.71 5.20
CA TYR A 145 0.11 -3.74 6.66
C TYR A 145 0.22 -2.31 7.19
N ALA A 146 -0.31 -2.08 8.39
CA ALA A 146 -0.09 -0.86 9.14
C ALA A 146 0.06 -1.19 10.62
N PHE A 147 1.01 -0.53 11.28
CA PHE A 147 1.27 -0.65 12.71
C PHE A 147 0.46 0.37 13.48
N GLU A 148 -0.62 -0.10 14.09
CA GLU A 148 -1.55 0.75 14.81
C GLU A 148 -1.41 0.54 16.31
N LEU A 149 -1.04 1.61 17.01
CA LEU A 149 -1.10 1.64 18.46
C LEU A 149 -2.55 1.81 18.91
N ARG A 150 -3.00 0.99 19.87
CA ARG A 150 -4.35 1.14 20.44
C ARG A 150 -4.48 2.35 21.35
N HIS A 151 -3.36 2.75 21.94
CA HIS A 151 -3.26 3.95 22.76
C HIS A 151 -2.37 4.98 22.07
N ARG A 152 -2.62 6.26 22.34
CA ARG A 152 -1.77 7.32 21.81
C ARG A 152 -0.37 7.19 22.40
N VAL A 153 0.63 7.58 21.61
CA VAL A 153 2.02 7.69 22.06
C VAL A 153 2.07 8.57 23.31
N ASP A 154 2.66 8.02 24.37
CA ASP A 154 3.00 8.79 25.56
C ASP A 154 4.11 9.78 25.20
N ARG A 155 3.81 11.08 25.23
CA ARG A 155 4.78 12.13 24.86
C ARG A 155 5.85 12.31 25.92
N GLU A 156 5.58 11.94 27.16
CA GLU A 156 6.54 12.03 28.27
C GLU A 156 7.49 10.82 28.24
N PHE A 157 6.99 9.65 27.83
CA PHE A 157 7.72 8.38 27.76
C PHE A 157 7.48 7.64 26.42
N PRO A 158 7.94 8.19 25.27
CA PRO A 158 7.66 7.61 23.95
C PRO A 158 8.30 6.23 23.75
N GLU A 159 9.36 5.90 24.47
CA GLU A 159 9.97 4.57 24.47
C GLU A 159 8.97 3.48 24.86
N ARG A 160 7.96 3.79 25.68
CA ARG A 160 6.91 2.83 26.08
C ARG A 160 5.98 2.46 24.92
N SER A 161 5.98 3.26 23.86
CA SER A 161 5.22 3.03 22.64
C SER A 161 6.02 2.22 21.61
N LEU A 162 7.23 1.77 21.95
CA LEU A 162 8.06 0.95 21.08
C LEU A 162 7.68 -0.54 21.17
N TYR A 163 7.79 -1.25 20.05
CA TYR A 163 7.33 -2.63 19.90
C TYR A 163 7.75 -3.57 21.04
N PHE A 164 9.02 -3.56 21.43
CA PHE A 164 9.53 -4.44 22.49
C PHE A 164 9.20 -3.97 23.92
N ALA A 165 8.85 -2.69 24.10
CA ALA A 165 8.47 -2.14 25.40
C ALA A 165 6.96 -2.24 25.67
N MET A 166 6.16 -2.48 24.63
CA MET A 166 4.71 -2.54 24.74
C MET A 166 4.21 -3.87 25.30
N PRO A 167 3.14 -3.84 26.12
CA PRO A 167 2.51 -5.08 26.57
C PRO A 167 1.76 -5.79 25.42
N PRO A 168 1.56 -7.12 25.52
CA PRO A 168 0.78 -7.85 24.54
C PRO A 168 -0.62 -7.24 24.34
N GLY A 169 -1.01 -7.00 23.09
CA GLY A 169 -2.30 -6.44 22.73
C GLY A 169 -2.40 -4.90 22.78
N ALA A 170 -1.29 -4.19 23.01
CA ALA A 170 -1.25 -2.73 22.92
C ALA A 170 -1.19 -2.19 21.48
N PHE A 171 -0.94 -3.05 20.50
CA PHE A 171 -0.84 -2.71 19.09
C PHE A 171 -1.51 -3.78 18.22
N ASP A 172 -1.82 -3.40 16.99
CA ASP A 172 -2.30 -4.27 15.93
C ASP A 172 -1.38 -4.14 14.69
N TYR A 173 -1.04 -5.27 14.07
CA TYR A 173 -0.34 -5.33 12.77
C TYR A 173 -0.94 -6.36 11.79
N PRO A 174 -2.28 -6.42 11.61
CA PRO A 174 -2.87 -7.34 10.65
C PRO A 174 -2.70 -6.84 9.21
N PRO A 175 -2.79 -7.74 8.20
CA PRO A 175 -3.00 -7.32 6.83
C PRO A 175 -4.30 -6.50 6.74
N LEU A 176 -4.23 -5.28 6.21
CA LEU A 176 -5.36 -4.37 6.06
C LEU A 176 -6.48 -4.95 5.20
N ALA A 177 -6.18 -5.90 4.32
CA ALA A 177 -7.19 -6.66 3.57
C ALA A 177 -8.14 -7.48 4.46
N ARG A 178 -7.79 -7.75 5.73
CA ARG A 178 -8.66 -8.45 6.70
C ARG A 178 -9.66 -7.52 7.37
N ASP A 179 -9.46 -6.21 7.31
CA ASP A 179 -10.42 -5.25 7.82
C ASP A 179 -11.66 -5.28 6.93
N LEU A 180 -12.83 -5.52 7.52
CA LEU A 180 -14.11 -5.58 6.81
C LEU A 180 -14.43 -4.28 6.08
N ALA A 181 -14.09 -3.12 6.65
CA ALA A 181 -14.33 -1.83 6.03
C ALA A 181 -13.46 -1.64 4.77
N VAL A 182 -12.18 -2.03 4.85
CA VAL A 182 -11.25 -2.01 3.71
C VAL A 182 -11.71 -2.99 2.65
N HIS A 183 -12.02 -4.22 3.03
CA HIS A 183 -12.47 -5.27 2.10
C HIS A 183 -13.75 -4.88 1.36
N ASN A 184 -14.73 -4.30 2.06
CA ASN A 184 -15.97 -3.82 1.46
C ASN A 184 -15.72 -2.65 0.49
N SER A 185 -14.85 -1.71 0.87
CA SER A 185 -14.47 -0.57 0.01
C SER A 185 -13.76 -1.04 -1.26
N VAL A 186 -12.86 -2.01 -1.14
CA VAL A 186 -12.11 -2.58 -2.27
C VAL A 186 -13.02 -3.39 -3.18
N ARG A 187 -13.93 -4.18 -2.63
CA ARG A 187 -14.94 -4.91 -3.41
C ARG A 187 -15.80 -3.94 -4.22
N GLN A 188 -16.26 -2.84 -3.63
CA GLN A 188 -16.98 -1.81 -4.35
C GLN A 188 -16.14 -1.20 -5.47
N LEU A 189 -14.87 -0.91 -5.22
CA LEU A 189 -13.98 -0.29 -6.20
C LEU A 189 -13.64 -1.23 -7.37
N ILE A 190 -13.43 -2.52 -7.10
CA ILE A 190 -13.28 -3.56 -8.12
C ILE A 190 -14.55 -3.67 -8.98
N ASN A 191 -15.73 -3.64 -8.35
CA ASN A 191 -17.00 -3.66 -9.06
C ASN A 191 -17.16 -2.43 -9.96
N VAL A 192 -16.88 -1.23 -9.46
CA VAL A 192 -16.93 0.01 -10.24
C VAL A 192 -15.94 -0.04 -11.41
N ARG A 193 -14.70 -0.48 -11.19
CA ARG A 193 -13.70 -0.62 -12.26
C ARG A 193 -14.16 -1.63 -13.32
N ARG A 194 -14.75 -2.75 -12.90
CA ARG A 194 -15.28 -3.77 -13.82
C ARG A 194 -16.45 -3.21 -14.63
N VAL A 195 -17.36 -2.48 -13.99
CA VAL A 195 -18.47 -1.79 -14.67
C VAL A 195 -17.91 -0.80 -15.70
N LEU A 196 -16.97 0.06 -15.31
CA LEU A 196 -16.33 1.02 -16.22
C LEU A 196 -15.64 0.32 -17.41
N TRP A 197 -14.91 -0.76 -17.16
CA TRP A 197 -14.26 -1.53 -18.23
C TRP A 197 -15.25 -2.16 -19.19
N ILE A 198 -16.33 -2.74 -18.66
CA ILE A 198 -17.41 -3.29 -19.48
C ILE A 198 -18.03 -2.14 -20.29
N THR A 199 -18.45 -1.04 -19.66
CA THR A 199 -19.04 0.11 -20.35
C THR A 199 -18.12 0.67 -21.44
N ALA A 200 -16.81 0.76 -21.19
CA ALA A 200 -15.84 1.19 -22.19
C ALA A 200 -15.77 0.21 -23.37
N MET A 201 -15.72 -1.10 -23.11
CA MET A 201 -15.73 -2.12 -24.16
C MET A 201 -17.03 -2.13 -24.97
N VAL A 202 -18.18 -2.00 -24.32
CA VAL A 202 -19.49 -1.87 -24.98
C VAL A 202 -19.53 -0.63 -25.87
N SER A 203 -19.04 0.50 -25.35
CA SER A 203 -18.99 1.76 -26.11
C SER A 203 -18.07 1.64 -27.32
N LEU A 204 -16.91 0.98 -27.17
CA LEU A 204 -15.99 0.72 -28.27
C LEU A 204 -16.62 -0.15 -29.36
N VAL A 205 -17.27 -1.25 -28.97
CA VAL A 205 -18.02 -2.11 -29.91
C VAL A 205 -19.12 -1.31 -30.62
N GLY A 206 -19.85 -0.49 -29.88
CA GLY A 206 -20.83 0.43 -30.44
C GLY A 206 -20.22 1.34 -31.51
N VAL A 207 -19.13 2.05 -31.19
CA VAL A 207 -18.46 2.94 -32.15
C VAL A 207 -18.02 2.20 -33.41
N VAL A 208 -17.48 0.97 -33.28
CA VAL A 208 -17.08 0.14 -34.43
C VAL A 208 -18.29 -0.28 -35.26
N CYS A 209 -19.38 -0.72 -34.63
CA CYS A 209 -20.64 -1.04 -35.32
C CYS A 209 -21.26 0.17 -36.01
N PHE A 210 -21.20 1.36 -35.39
CA PHE A 210 -21.68 2.60 -36.00
C PHE A 210 -20.86 2.99 -37.21
N ALA A 211 -19.53 2.96 -37.10
CA ALA A 211 -18.62 3.29 -38.20
C ALA A 211 -18.79 2.33 -39.39
N THR A 212 -18.97 1.03 -39.14
CA THR A 212 -19.24 0.05 -40.20
C THR A 212 -20.61 0.26 -40.86
N LEU A 213 -21.65 0.60 -40.10
CA LEU A 213 -22.97 0.93 -40.66
C LEU A 213 -22.94 2.19 -41.53
N LEU A 214 -22.22 3.24 -41.11
CA LEU A 214 -22.04 4.46 -41.90
C LEU A 214 -21.29 4.21 -43.23
N LEU A 215 -20.36 3.25 -43.23
CA LEU A 215 -19.62 2.86 -44.44
C LEU A 215 -20.47 2.04 -45.43
N ILE A 216 -21.42 1.24 -44.93
CA ILE A 216 -22.24 0.34 -45.74
C ILE A 216 -23.52 1.03 -46.25
N ASP A 217 -24.15 1.89 -45.43
CA ASP A 217 -25.37 2.61 -45.81
C ASP A 217 -25.36 4.05 -45.29
N SER A 218 -24.64 4.92 -46.01
CA SER A 218 -24.52 6.35 -45.68
C SER A 218 -25.83 7.13 -45.83
N SER A 219 -26.84 6.54 -46.46
CA SER A 219 -28.12 7.18 -46.79
C SER A 219 -29.18 7.07 -45.68
N ASN A 220 -29.04 6.11 -44.75
CA ASN A 220 -29.99 5.88 -43.65
C ASN A 220 -29.35 5.99 -42.27
N THR A 221 -28.72 7.13 -42.01
CA THR A 221 -28.04 7.44 -40.74
C THR A 221 -28.94 7.25 -39.51
N VAL A 222 -30.24 7.54 -39.63
CA VAL A 222 -31.23 7.42 -38.54
C VAL A 222 -31.42 5.97 -38.11
N LEU A 223 -31.49 5.02 -39.06
CA LEU A 223 -31.65 3.60 -38.75
C LEU A 223 -30.38 3.03 -38.08
N ALA A 224 -29.21 3.48 -38.51
CA ALA A 224 -27.93 3.12 -37.91
C ALA A 224 -27.82 3.62 -36.45
N VAL A 225 -28.29 4.83 -36.15
CA VAL A 225 -28.33 5.37 -34.77
C VAL A 225 -29.29 4.59 -33.88
N VAL A 226 -30.47 4.21 -34.38
CA VAL A 226 -31.45 3.40 -33.63
C VAL A 226 -30.90 2.00 -33.36
N GLY A 227 -30.28 1.35 -34.36
CA GLY A 227 -29.62 0.05 -34.19
C GLY A 227 -28.46 0.11 -33.19
N LEU A 228 -27.69 1.21 -33.21
CA LEU A 228 -26.63 1.45 -32.24
C LEU A 228 -27.18 1.57 -30.80
N ALA A 229 -28.22 2.37 -30.61
CA ALA A 229 -28.85 2.55 -29.31
C ALA A 229 -29.40 1.23 -28.77
N ALA A 230 -30.05 0.42 -29.61
CA ALA A 230 -30.56 -0.90 -29.24
C ALA A 230 -29.43 -1.87 -28.83
N ASN A 231 -28.30 -1.87 -29.55
CA ASN A 231 -27.13 -2.68 -29.18
C ASN A 231 -26.51 -2.22 -27.85
N ILE A 232 -26.33 -0.92 -27.65
CA ILE A 232 -25.77 -0.38 -26.39
C ILE A 232 -26.68 -0.76 -25.22
N ILE A 233 -28.00 -0.60 -25.37
CA ILE A 233 -28.99 -0.98 -24.33
C ILE A 233 -28.96 -2.48 -24.06
N GLY A 234 -28.93 -3.32 -25.11
CA GLY A 234 -28.88 -4.77 -24.98
C GLY A 234 -27.63 -5.25 -24.24
N ILE A 235 -26.47 -4.70 -24.58
CA ILE A 235 -25.22 -5.09 -23.93
C ILE A 235 -25.15 -4.51 -22.49
N ALA A 236 -25.62 -3.28 -22.26
CA ALA A 236 -25.71 -2.72 -20.91
C ALA A 236 -26.67 -3.52 -20.01
N SER A 237 -27.80 -3.98 -20.55
CA SER A 237 -28.76 -4.81 -19.84
C SER A 237 -28.19 -6.20 -19.50
N GLY A 238 -27.52 -6.85 -20.46
CA GLY A 238 -26.82 -8.12 -20.23
C GLY A 238 -25.68 -8.01 -19.22
N ALA A 239 -24.92 -6.91 -19.25
CA ALA A 239 -23.87 -6.63 -18.27
C ALA A 239 -24.45 -6.43 -16.85
N LEU A 240 -25.55 -5.69 -16.72
CA LEU A 240 -26.24 -5.48 -15.45
C LEU A 240 -26.82 -6.79 -14.89
N GLN A 241 -27.41 -7.64 -15.74
CA GLN A 241 -27.90 -8.96 -15.32
C GLN A 241 -26.77 -9.90 -14.89
N ALA A 242 -25.63 -9.91 -15.59
CA ALA A 242 -24.47 -10.72 -15.22
C ALA A 242 -23.84 -10.27 -13.88
N LEU A 243 -23.95 -8.98 -13.54
CA LEU A 243 -23.51 -8.43 -12.26
C LEU A 243 -24.50 -8.76 -11.12
N ALA A 244 -25.81 -8.69 -11.39
CA ALA A 244 -26.86 -9.02 -10.42
C ALA A 244 -26.90 -10.52 -10.07
N THR A 245 -26.65 -11.40 -11.04
CA THR A 245 -26.66 -12.86 -10.82
C THR A 245 -25.44 -13.40 -10.08
N ARG A 246 -24.28 -12.72 -10.17
CA ARG A 246 -23.06 -13.07 -9.43
C ARG A 246 -22.98 -12.51 -8.01
N SER A 247 -23.96 -11.69 -7.61
CA SER A 247 -24.07 -11.11 -6.27
C SER A 247 -25.15 -11.77 -5.40
N GLY A 248 -25.73 -12.89 -5.87
CA GLY A 248 -26.50 -13.81 -5.02
C GLY A 248 -25.59 -14.51 -4.01
N PRO A 249 -26.12 -14.86 -2.82
CA PRO A 249 -25.37 -15.40 -1.69
C PRO A 249 -24.56 -16.67 -2.00
#